data_AF-A0A7X7QQR4-F1
#
_entry.id   AF-A0A7X7QQR4-F1
#
_cell.length_a   1.000
_cell.length_b   1.000
_cell.length_c   1.000
_cell.angle_alpha   90.00
_cell.angle_beta   90.00
_cell.angle_gamma   90.00
#
_symmetry.space_group_name_H-M   'P 1'
#
loop_
_entity.id
_entity.type
_entity.pdbx_description
1 polymer ?
#
loop_
_entity_poly.entity_id
_entity_poly.type
_entity_poly.pdbx_seq_one_letter_code
_entity_poly.pdbx_strand_id
1 'polypeptide(L)'
;APALVGGGSFLLIDDQNTGYGPYTPDPVTLILDGRHRIEVRGNSATLSDAADDGSQAAPFFLTNHASVVVDGRRYRVLLLGDAFGEAHAIGRDTREMARTIESALAQENAEDGLAALSAAVVSNRLFRNTGEVDHARRRLQQRAQEEAAHRDAGRERFEGRWLPAAEVARLRRERHDAAMRAKGFENVDGEWLTLDAAREKRLEKVKAEARARGEAERQRERAKCPRCNGTGSIHYEIRPSVAAANARGGSKPPDLRVERPGPPPKESPYRTQRAACPACEGSGKRK
;
A
#
# COMPACT_ATOMS: atom_id res chain seq x y z
N ALA A 1 37.27 36.67 -11.84
CA ALA A 1 38.02 35.68 -11.04
C ALA A 1 38.01 36.14 -9.60
N PRO A 2 37.51 35.36 -8.62
CA PRO A 2 37.85 35.63 -7.24
C PRO A 2 39.25 35.05 -6.99
N ALA A 3 40.19 35.93 -6.65
CA ALA A 3 41.49 35.55 -6.14
C ALA A 3 41.31 34.86 -4.78
N LEU A 4 42.04 33.78 -4.54
CA LEU A 4 42.29 33.28 -3.20
C LEU A 4 43.07 34.37 -2.46
N VAL A 5 42.36 35.20 -1.71
CA VAL A 5 42.96 36.05 -0.68
C VAL A 5 43.14 35.15 0.53
N GLY A 6 44.33 34.56 0.67
CA GLY A 6 44.66 33.73 1.83
C GLY A 6 45.95 32.95 1.61
N GLY A 7 47.09 33.58 1.94
CA GLY A 7 48.40 32.91 2.00
C GLY A 7 48.47 31.90 3.14
N GLY A 8 47.79 30.76 2.99
CA GLY A 8 47.81 29.68 3.97
C GLY A 8 49.15 28.94 3.95
N SER A 9 49.87 28.90 5.07
CA SER A 9 51.08 28.08 5.16
C SER A 9 50.75 26.60 5.43
N PHE A 10 51.58 25.66 5.00
CA PHE A 10 51.44 24.24 5.36
C PHE A 10 52.78 23.60 5.75
N LEU A 11 52.72 22.53 6.55
CA LEU A 11 53.86 21.66 6.88
C LEU A 11 53.69 20.30 6.22
N LEU A 12 54.81 19.70 5.83
CA LEU A 12 54.91 18.28 5.51
C LEU A 12 55.45 17.56 6.74
N ILE A 13 54.79 16.50 7.18
CA ILE A 13 55.18 15.71 8.35
C ILE A 13 55.54 14.32 7.87
N ASP A 14 56.78 13.88 8.07
CA ASP A 14 57.21 12.53 7.70
C ASP A 14 56.64 11.43 8.63
N ASP A 15 57.06 10.20 8.37
CA ASP A 15 56.75 9.01 9.18
C ASP A 15 57.43 9.01 10.57
N GLN A 16 58.46 9.83 10.76
CA GLN A 16 59.14 10.07 12.02
C GLN A 16 58.53 11.23 12.84
N ASN A 17 57.45 11.85 12.34
CA ASN A 17 56.82 13.06 12.88
C ASN A 17 57.69 14.33 12.80
N THR A 18 58.70 14.35 11.94
CA THR A 18 59.48 15.55 11.64
C THR A 18 58.67 16.46 10.71
N GLY A 19 58.48 17.71 11.12
CA GLY A 19 57.82 18.72 10.31
C GLY A 19 58.80 19.49 9.41
N TYR A 20 58.44 19.66 8.15
CA TYR A 20 59.15 20.42 7.13
C TYR A 20 58.26 21.56 6.63
N GLY A 21 58.79 22.80 6.57
CA GLY A 21 58.06 24.02 6.21
C GLY A 21 58.29 25.15 7.24
N PRO A 22 57.43 26.18 7.32
CA PRO A 22 56.17 26.37 6.58
C PRO A 22 56.37 26.68 5.10
N TYR A 23 55.54 26.07 4.25
CA TYR A 23 55.47 26.36 2.82
C TYR A 23 54.27 27.25 2.52
N THR A 24 54.47 28.28 1.71
CA THR A 24 53.37 29.09 1.16
C THR A 24 53.01 28.54 -0.22
N PRO A 25 51.73 28.24 -0.51
CA PRO A 25 51.32 27.82 -1.84
C PRO A 25 51.55 28.98 -2.81
N ASP A 26 52.47 28.77 -3.75
CA ASP A 26 52.68 29.69 -4.86
C ASP A 26 51.44 29.66 -5.78
N PRO A 27 50.81 30.81 -6.09
CA PRO A 27 49.62 30.86 -6.94
C PRO A 27 49.88 30.52 -8.41
N VAL A 28 51.15 30.44 -8.85
CA VAL A 28 51.55 30.27 -10.25
C VAL A 28 52.32 28.97 -10.52
N THR A 29 53.27 28.50 -9.68
CA THR A 29 53.90 27.14 -9.66
C THR A 29 55.24 27.20 -8.88
N LEU A 30 55.63 26.08 -8.22
CA LEU A 30 56.89 25.72 -7.50
C LEU A 30 56.81 25.94 -5.98
N ILE A 31 57.25 25.00 -5.12
CA ILE A 31 58.64 24.53 -4.91
C ILE A 31 58.65 23.07 -4.40
N LEU A 32 59.62 22.26 -4.87
CA LEU A 32 60.58 21.42 -4.10
C LEU A 32 61.49 20.69 -5.13
N ASP A 33 62.73 21.17 -5.26
CA ASP A 33 63.87 20.58 -5.99
C ASP A 33 63.75 20.31 -7.51
N GLY A 34 62.84 20.97 -8.23
CA GLY A 34 62.78 20.90 -9.70
C GLY A 34 62.25 19.56 -10.26
N ARG A 35 61.73 18.68 -9.40
CA ARG A 35 61.16 17.36 -9.77
C ARG A 35 59.64 17.27 -9.69
N HIS A 36 58.97 18.18 -8.99
CA HIS A 36 57.53 18.07 -8.73
C HIS A 36 56.81 19.38 -9.06
N ARG A 37 55.60 19.28 -9.61
CA ARG A 37 54.74 20.42 -9.93
C ARG A 37 53.46 20.37 -9.11
N ILE A 38 53.19 21.43 -8.35
CA ILE A 38 51.89 21.69 -7.73
C ILE A 38 51.13 22.66 -8.64
N GLU A 39 50.09 22.19 -9.32
CA GLU A 39 49.16 23.06 -10.05
C GLU A 39 47.96 23.41 -9.16
N VAL A 40 47.83 24.69 -8.82
CA VAL A 40 46.66 25.21 -8.10
C VAL A 40 45.67 25.78 -9.11
N ARG A 41 44.46 25.20 -9.20
CA ARG A 41 43.36 25.71 -10.04
C ARG A 41 42.14 26.01 -9.17
N GLY A 42 41.79 27.28 -9.03
CA GLY A 42 40.81 27.70 -8.01
C GLY A 42 41.31 27.29 -6.62
N ASN A 43 40.44 26.75 -5.76
CA ASN A 43 40.86 26.23 -4.44
C ASN A 43 41.08 24.70 -4.44
N SER A 44 41.58 24.15 -5.56
CA SER A 44 42.09 22.78 -5.66
C SER A 44 43.58 22.82 -5.96
N ALA A 45 44.34 21.89 -5.37
CA ALA A 45 45.76 21.72 -5.67
C ALA A 45 45.96 20.28 -6.19
N THR A 46 46.63 20.17 -7.33
CA THR A 46 46.98 18.89 -7.95
C THR A 46 48.48 18.73 -7.84
N LEU A 47 48.95 17.64 -7.25
CA LEU A 47 50.36 17.28 -7.24
C LEU A 47 50.61 16.28 -8.37
N SER A 48 51.57 16.60 -9.23
CA SER A 48 52.04 15.72 -10.30
C SER A 48 53.54 15.51 -10.17
N ASP A 49 53.97 14.25 -10.28
CA ASP A 49 55.37 13.88 -10.47
C ASP A 49 55.81 14.35 -11.86
N ALA A 50 56.98 14.99 -12.01
CA ALA A 50 57.40 15.50 -13.31
C ALA A 50 57.85 14.38 -14.28
N ALA A 51 57.92 13.14 -13.79
CA ALA A 51 58.22 11.97 -14.59
C ALA A 51 57.02 11.01 -14.62
N ASP A 52 56.51 10.83 -15.83
CA ASP A 52 55.63 9.78 -16.34
C ASP A 52 54.09 9.94 -16.33
N ASP A 53 53.60 9.76 -17.57
CA ASP A 53 52.34 9.21 -18.07
C ASP A 53 51.05 10.03 -18.19
N GLY A 54 51.02 11.32 -17.82
CA GLY A 54 49.89 12.19 -18.20
C GLY A 54 48.54 11.72 -17.65
N SER A 55 48.56 10.85 -16.64
CA SER A 55 47.39 10.53 -15.83
C SER A 55 47.07 11.74 -14.97
N GLN A 56 46.01 12.47 -15.32
CA GLN A 56 45.51 13.56 -14.47
C GLN A 56 45.11 12.98 -13.12
N ALA A 57 45.95 13.19 -12.12
CA ALA A 57 45.66 12.85 -10.75
C ALA A 57 44.39 13.60 -10.32
N ALA A 58 43.39 12.84 -9.84
CA ALA A 58 42.13 13.39 -9.37
C ALA A 58 42.36 14.49 -8.31
N PRO A 59 41.49 15.51 -8.21
CA PRO A 59 41.68 16.60 -7.26
C PRO A 59 41.76 16.07 -5.83
N PHE A 60 42.88 16.29 -5.14
CA PHE A 60 43.05 15.89 -3.75
C PHE A 60 42.70 17.04 -2.82
N PHE A 61 41.94 16.75 -1.77
CA PHE A 61 41.63 17.71 -0.72
C PHE A 61 42.81 17.79 0.25
N LEU A 62 43.42 18.98 0.39
CA LEU A 62 44.31 19.24 1.52
C LEU A 62 43.44 19.28 2.79
N THR A 63 43.33 18.15 3.46
CA THR A 63 42.87 18.04 4.84
C THR A 63 44.07 17.56 5.67
N ASN A 64 44.04 17.65 7.00
CA ASN A 64 45.10 17.08 7.86
C ASN A 64 45.24 15.53 7.77
N HIS A 65 44.55 14.89 6.82
CA HIS A 65 44.67 13.49 6.44
C HIS A 65 45.17 13.29 5.00
N ALA A 66 45.49 14.37 4.28
CA ALA A 66 46.12 14.30 2.98
C ALA A 66 47.56 13.80 3.16
N SER A 67 47.91 12.73 2.44
CA SER A 67 49.29 12.29 2.33
C SER A 67 49.81 12.61 0.94
N VAL A 68 50.95 13.30 0.89
CA VAL A 68 51.67 13.62 -0.34
C VAL A 68 52.88 12.70 -0.44
N VAL A 69 53.18 12.19 -1.63
CA VAL A 69 54.43 11.45 -1.88
C VAL A 69 55.42 12.41 -2.54
N VAL A 70 56.61 12.54 -1.96
CA VAL A 70 57.74 13.32 -2.51
C VAL A 70 58.95 12.40 -2.55
N ASP A 71 59.56 12.23 -3.73
CA ASP A 71 60.70 11.33 -3.94
C ASP A 71 60.47 9.91 -3.35
N GLY A 72 59.28 9.35 -3.55
CA GLY A 72 58.90 8.01 -3.07
C GLY A 72 58.63 7.92 -1.56
N ARG A 73 58.75 9.02 -0.80
CA ARG A 73 58.45 9.09 0.63
C ARG A 73 57.10 9.75 0.87
N ARG A 74 56.31 9.18 1.77
CA ARG A 74 54.97 9.68 2.11
C ARG A 74 55.03 10.65 3.29
N TYR A 75 54.52 11.85 3.08
CA TYR A 75 54.38 12.92 4.06
C TYR A 75 52.90 13.19 4.34
N ARG A 76 52.54 13.47 5.59
CA ARG A 76 51.24 14.02 5.96
C ARG A 76 51.27 15.54 5.81
N VAL A 77 50.22 16.13 5.26
CA VAL A 77 50.12 17.58 5.15
C VAL A 77 49.39 18.15 6.37
N LEU A 78 49.99 19.15 7.03
CA LEU A 78 49.35 19.93 8.09
C LEU A 78 49.13 21.37 7.60
N LEU A 79 47.89 21.77 7.43
CA LEU A 79 47.56 23.16 7.11
C LEU A 79 47.68 24.05 8.35
N LEU A 80 48.27 25.24 8.20
CA LEU A 80 48.45 26.21 9.28
C LEU A 80 47.47 27.38 9.14
N GLY A 81 47.01 27.91 10.29
CA GLY A 81 46.20 29.14 10.36
C GLY A 81 44.81 29.04 9.74
N ASP A 82 44.31 30.15 9.20
CA ASP A 82 42.94 30.26 8.67
C ASP A 82 42.64 29.31 7.51
N ALA A 83 43.67 28.90 6.77
CA ALA A 83 43.57 27.91 5.69
C ALA A 83 43.14 26.53 6.20
N PHE A 84 43.48 26.15 7.44
CA PHE A 84 42.94 24.95 8.07
C PHE A 84 41.44 25.07 8.33
N GLY A 85 40.98 26.23 8.82
CA GLY A 85 39.56 26.48 9.09
C GLY A 85 38.70 26.39 7.83
N GLU A 86 39.15 27.01 6.73
CA GLU A 86 38.47 26.96 5.43
C GLU A 86 38.47 25.55 4.83
N ALA A 87 39.62 24.86 4.83
CA ALA A 87 39.71 23.48 4.32
C ALA A 87 38.89 22.49 5.16
N HIS A 88 38.86 22.67 6.48
CA HIS A 88 38.03 21.86 7.37
C HIS A 88 36.53 22.10 7.13
N ALA A 89 36.11 23.35 6.90
CA ALA A 89 34.73 23.68 6.53
C ALA A 89 34.34 23.05 5.17
N ILE A 90 35.18 23.21 4.13
CA ILE A 90 34.98 22.58 2.82
C ILE A 90 34.86 21.06 2.93
N GLY A 91 35.74 20.43 3.71
CA GLY A 91 35.72 18.98 3.94
C GLY A 91 34.48 18.51 4.70
N ARG A 92 33.94 19.33 5.61
CA ARG A 92 32.69 19.06 6.31
C ARG A 92 31.50 19.10 5.33
N ASP A 93 31.36 20.18 4.57
CA ASP A 93 30.30 20.35 3.57
C ASP A 93 30.35 19.24 2.51
N THR A 94 31.55 18.81 2.11
CA THR A 94 31.73 17.71 1.15
C THR A 94 31.25 16.37 1.70
N ARG A 95 31.55 16.04 2.96
CA ARG A 95 31.05 14.82 3.60
C ARG A 95 29.54 14.88 3.84
N GLU A 96 29.02 16.05 4.21
CA GLU A 96 27.59 16.25 4.39
C GLU A 96 26.82 16.08 3.07
N MET A 97 27.35 16.66 1.98
CA MET A 97 26.79 16.49 0.64
C MET A 97 26.84 15.02 0.21
N ALA A 98 27.94 14.30 0.42
CA ALA A 98 28.04 12.88 0.07
C ALA A 98 26.96 12.03 0.78
N ARG A 99 26.77 12.24 2.09
CA ARG A 99 25.67 11.59 2.84
C ARG A 99 24.29 11.98 2.31
N THR A 100 24.13 13.23 1.88
CA THR A 100 22.88 13.72 1.34
C THR A 100 22.58 13.10 -0.03
N ILE A 101 23.59 12.92 -0.88
CA ILE A 101 23.47 12.20 -2.15
C ILE A 101 23.05 10.75 -1.91
N GLU A 102 23.70 10.04 -0.98
CA GLU A 102 23.34 8.67 -0.62
C GLU A 102 21.89 8.57 -0.11
N SER A 103 21.50 9.48 0.80
CA SER A 103 20.13 9.57 1.33
C SER A 103 19.11 9.87 0.23
N ALA A 104 19.41 10.83 -0.66
CA ALA A 104 18.54 11.19 -1.79
C ALA A 104 18.35 10.02 -2.76
N LEU A 105 19.41 9.26 -3.05
CA LEU A 105 19.34 8.07 -3.89
C LEU A 105 18.59 6.91 -3.24
N ALA A 106 18.60 6.82 -1.91
CA ALA A 106 17.87 5.82 -1.14
C ALA A 106 16.37 6.12 -0.98
N GLN A 107 15.91 7.32 -1.34
CA GLN A 107 14.49 7.67 -1.27
C GLN A 107 13.63 6.70 -2.10
N GLU A 108 12.49 6.33 -1.52
CA GLU A 108 11.54 5.43 -2.17
C GLU A 108 10.97 6.07 -3.44
N ASN A 109 10.67 7.36 -3.39
CA ASN A 109 10.24 8.18 -4.52
C ASN A 109 11.42 8.99 -5.07
N ALA A 110 11.65 8.88 -6.38
CA ALA A 110 12.73 9.59 -7.05
C ALA A 110 12.53 11.12 -7.06
N GLU A 111 11.29 11.60 -7.09
CA GLU A 111 10.99 13.05 -7.06
C GLU A 111 11.38 13.68 -5.72
N ASP A 112 11.13 12.97 -4.60
CA ASP A 112 11.55 13.41 -3.27
C ASP A 112 13.08 13.45 -3.16
N GLY A 113 13.75 12.45 -3.76
CA GLY A 113 15.21 12.44 -3.89
C GLY A 113 15.75 13.64 -4.69
N LEU A 114 15.10 14.02 -5.80
CA LEU A 114 15.47 15.21 -6.59
C LEU A 114 15.29 16.50 -5.80
N ALA A 115 14.20 16.62 -5.04
CA ALA A 115 13.94 17.78 -4.19
C ALA A 115 15.00 17.90 -3.08
N ALA A 116 15.31 16.80 -2.40
CA ALA A 116 16.35 16.76 -1.37
C ALA A 116 17.73 17.14 -1.92
N LEU A 117 18.11 16.58 -3.07
CA LEU A 117 19.38 16.89 -3.73
C LEU A 117 19.45 18.37 -4.14
N SER A 118 18.36 18.91 -4.70
CA SER A 118 18.30 20.31 -5.12
C SER A 118 18.42 21.27 -3.92
N ALA A 119 17.75 20.97 -2.82
CA ALA A 119 17.85 21.76 -1.59
C ALA A 119 19.27 21.71 -1.00
N ALA A 120 19.91 20.53 -1.03
CA ALA A 120 21.27 20.33 -0.53
C ALA A 120 22.32 21.12 -1.34
N VAL A 121 22.15 21.20 -2.66
CA VAL A 121 23.04 21.99 -3.54
C VAL A 121 22.96 23.48 -3.19
N VAL A 122 21.78 23.97 -2.84
CA VAL A 122 21.60 25.37 -2.42
C VAL A 122 22.22 25.63 -1.04
N SER A 123 22.13 24.68 -0.11
CA SER A 123 22.66 24.85 1.26
C SER A 123 24.19 24.71 1.35
N ASN A 124 24.81 23.86 0.52
CA ASN A 124 26.24 23.57 0.58
C ASN A 124 27.05 24.47 -0.36
N ARG A 125 27.25 25.74 0.04
CA ARG A 125 27.93 26.77 -0.75
C ARG A 125 29.37 26.44 -1.18
N LEU A 126 30.07 25.59 -0.45
CA LEU A 126 31.49 25.30 -0.67
C LEU A 126 31.76 23.92 -1.28
N PHE A 127 30.71 23.16 -1.59
CA PHE A 127 30.82 21.87 -2.26
C PHE A 127 31.33 22.03 -3.71
N ARG A 128 32.31 21.21 -4.13
CA ARG A 128 32.96 21.34 -5.45
C ARG A 128 32.88 20.14 -6.37
N ASN A 129 32.38 18.99 -5.89
CA ASN A 129 32.29 17.79 -6.71
C ASN A 129 30.99 17.78 -7.54
N THR A 130 30.90 18.69 -8.51
CA THR A 130 29.72 18.86 -9.37
C THR A 130 29.38 17.60 -10.17
N GLY A 131 30.38 16.77 -10.49
CA GLY A 131 30.20 15.52 -11.23
C GLY A 131 29.37 14.47 -10.49
N GLU A 132 29.56 14.31 -9.18
CA GLU A 132 28.78 13.38 -8.35
C GLU A 132 27.32 13.82 -8.23
N VAL A 133 27.08 15.11 -7.99
CA VAL A 133 25.72 15.68 -7.95
C VAL A 133 25.03 15.53 -9.30
N ASP A 134 25.74 15.81 -10.39
CA ASP A 134 25.20 15.66 -11.74
C ASP A 134 24.87 14.21 -12.08
N HIS A 135 25.73 13.28 -11.67
CA HIS A 135 25.48 11.85 -11.84
C HIS A 135 24.26 11.39 -11.01
N ALA A 136 24.19 11.78 -9.73
CA ALA A 136 23.06 11.48 -8.86
C ALA A 136 21.75 12.06 -9.41
N ARG A 137 21.77 13.32 -9.87
CA ARG A 137 20.64 13.99 -10.50
C ARG A 137 20.15 13.25 -11.75
N ARG A 138 21.05 12.87 -12.67
CA ARG A 138 20.67 12.09 -13.87
C ARG A 138 20.04 10.76 -13.50
N ARG A 139 20.61 10.03 -12.55
CA ARG A 139 20.08 8.75 -12.08
C ARG A 139 18.69 8.89 -11.45
N LEU A 140 18.48 9.92 -10.65
CA LEU A 140 17.16 10.22 -10.07
C LEU A 140 16.14 10.65 -11.13
N GLN A 141 16.54 11.45 -12.13
CA GLN A 141 15.67 11.83 -13.25
C GLN A 141 15.24 10.62 -14.07
N GLN A 142 16.17 9.71 -14.37
CA GLN A 142 15.85 8.46 -15.07
C GLN A 142 14.86 7.61 -14.24
N ARG A 143 15.11 7.43 -12.95
CA ARG A 143 14.16 6.75 -12.06
C ARG A 143 12.81 7.43 -12.04
N ALA A 144 12.73 8.75 -11.93
CA ALA A 144 11.48 9.48 -11.93
C ALA A 144 10.66 9.24 -13.21
N GLN A 145 11.33 9.15 -14.37
CA GLN A 145 10.69 8.79 -15.64
C GLN A 145 10.16 7.34 -15.63
N GLU A 146 10.94 6.38 -15.12
CA GLU A 146 10.50 4.99 -14.98
C GLU A 146 9.31 4.86 -14.02
N GLU A 147 9.36 5.56 -12.88
CA GLU A 147 8.30 5.60 -11.88
C GLU A 147 7.03 6.30 -12.44
N ALA A 148 7.18 7.32 -13.29
CA ALA A 148 6.06 7.94 -14.01
C ALA A 148 5.45 6.98 -15.04
N ALA A 149 6.28 6.29 -15.83
CA ALA A 149 5.80 5.29 -16.80
C ALA A 149 5.01 4.15 -16.13
N HIS A 150 5.42 3.73 -14.93
CA HIS A 150 4.65 2.76 -14.15
C HIS A 150 3.31 3.31 -13.67
N ARG A 151 3.27 4.58 -13.21
CA ARG A 151 2.03 5.26 -12.82
C ARG A 151 1.07 5.38 -14.01
N ASP A 152 1.58 5.77 -15.18
CA ASP A 152 0.79 5.88 -16.42
C ASP A 152 0.26 4.51 -16.89
N ALA A 153 1.00 3.44 -16.62
CA ALA A 153 0.56 2.06 -16.83
C ALA A 153 -0.45 1.55 -15.77
N GLY A 154 -0.93 2.41 -14.87
CA GLY A 154 -1.89 2.07 -13.82
C GLY A 154 -1.30 1.20 -12.70
N ARG A 155 0.01 1.28 -12.47
CA ARG A 155 0.71 0.57 -11.40
C ARG A 155 0.99 1.49 -10.23
N GLU A 156 1.00 0.91 -9.04
CA GLU A 156 1.33 1.57 -7.79
C GLU A 156 2.42 0.78 -7.07
N ARG A 157 3.27 1.49 -6.34
CA ARG A 157 4.35 0.89 -5.57
C ARG A 157 3.81 0.35 -4.24
N PHE A 158 4.07 -0.92 -3.97
CA PHE A 158 3.72 -1.57 -2.71
C PHE A 158 4.90 -2.45 -2.28
N GLU A 159 5.45 -2.18 -1.10
CA GLU A 159 6.60 -2.90 -0.52
C GLU A 159 7.80 -3.01 -1.49
N GLY A 160 8.15 -1.89 -2.13
CA GLY A 160 9.28 -1.82 -3.05
C GLY A 160 9.05 -2.42 -4.44
N ARG A 161 7.84 -2.90 -4.76
CA ARG A 161 7.49 -3.45 -6.09
C ARG A 161 6.38 -2.66 -6.76
N TRP A 162 6.45 -2.55 -8.08
CA TRP A 162 5.39 -1.98 -8.91
C TRP A 162 4.36 -3.04 -9.26
N LEU A 163 3.15 -2.88 -8.73
CA LEU A 163 2.02 -3.80 -8.93
C LEU A 163 0.84 -3.05 -9.55
N PRO A 164 -0.08 -3.73 -10.26
CA PRO A 164 -1.32 -3.09 -10.71
C PRO A 164 -2.09 -2.46 -9.53
N ALA A 165 -2.65 -1.26 -9.72
CA ALA A 165 -3.33 -0.54 -8.64
C ALA A 165 -4.49 -1.35 -7.99
N ALA A 166 -5.20 -2.15 -8.79
CA ALA A 166 -6.24 -3.06 -8.28
C ALA A 166 -5.69 -4.12 -7.33
N GLU A 167 -4.49 -4.64 -7.61
CA GLU A 167 -3.81 -5.62 -6.75
C GLU A 167 -3.30 -4.96 -5.46
N VAL A 168 -2.72 -3.75 -5.55
CA VAL A 168 -2.31 -2.99 -4.37
C VAL A 168 -3.49 -2.69 -3.46
N ALA A 169 -4.64 -2.28 -4.02
CA ALA A 169 -5.86 -2.06 -3.26
C ALA A 169 -6.35 -3.35 -2.56
N ARG A 170 -6.25 -4.50 -3.23
CA ARG A 170 -6.57 -5.81 -2.62
C ARG A 170 -5.62 -6.12 -1.46
N LEU A 171 -4.30 -6.01 -1.66
CA LEU A 171 -3.30 -6.30 -0.63
C LEU A 171 -3.42 -5.37 0.59
N ARG A 172 -3.70 -4.08 0.38
CA ARG A 172 -3.97 -3.12 1.45
C ARG A 172 -5.21 -3.52 2.28
N ARG A 173 -6.29 -3.94 1.61
CA ARG A 173 -7.48 -4.46 2.29
C ARG A 173 -7.17 -5.74 3.07
N GLU A 174 -6.51 -6.71 2.46
CA GLU A 174 -6.14 -7.96 3.15
C GLU A 174 -5.28 -7.71 4.40
N ARG A 175 -4.33 -6.77 4.33
CA ARG A 175 -3.54 -6.35 5.48
C ARG A 175 -4.36 -5.68 6.57
N HIS A 176 -5.24 -4.76 6.17
CA HIS A 176 -6.14 -4.10 7.11
C HIS A 176 -7.06 -5.12 7.79
N ASP A 177 -7.64 -6.02 7.02
CA ASP A 177 -8.51 -7.08 7.52
C ASP A 177 -7.76 -8.01 8.48
N ALA A 178 -6.54 -8.42 8.12
CA ALA A 178 -5.69 -9.22 9.00
C ALA A 178 -5.35 -8.48 10.31
N ALA A 179 -5.05 -7.18 10.23
CA ALA A 179 -4.79 -6.36 11.41
C ALA A 179 -6.03 -6.20 12.30
N MET A 180 -7.22 -6.04 11.72
CA MET A 180 -8.48 -5.96 12.46
C MET A 180 -8.81 -7.29 13.14
N ARG A 181 -8.62 -8.42 12.44
CA ARG A 181 -8.77 -9.77 13.03
C ARG A 181 -7.77 -10.00 14.16
N ALA A 182 -6.52 -9.59 14.00
CA ALA A 182 -5.51 -9.69 15.04
C ALA A 182 -5.86 -8.87 16.30
N LYS A 183 -6.60 -7.77 16.14
CA LYS A 183 -7.16 -6.98 17.24
C LYS A 183 -8.44 -7.57 17.86
N GLY A 184 -8.92 -8.72 17.38
CA GLY A 184 -10.13 -9.37 17.88
C GLY A 184 -11.43 -8.81 17.31
N PHE A 185 -11.39 -8.20 16.11
CA PHE A 185 -12.58 -7.73 15.40
C PHE A 185 -12.95 -8.68 14.26
N GLU A 186 -14.25 -8.74 13.95
CA GLU A 186 -14.82 -9.49 12.85
C GLU A 186 -15.65 -8.57 11.96
N ASN A 187 -15.52 -8.69 10.64
CA ASN A 187 -16.32 -7.93 9.70
C ASN A 187 -17.66 -8.64 9.48
N VAL A 188 -18.77 -8.00 9.83
CA VAL A 188 -20.14 -8.51 9.63
C VAL A 188 -20.96 -7.47 8.87
N ASP A 189 -21.32 -7.83 7.63
CA ASP A 189 -22.10 -6.98 6.71
C ASP A 189 -21.44 -5.59 6.47
N GLY A 190 -20.10 -5.55 6.37
CA GLY A 190 -19.33 -4.32 6.09
C GLY A 190 -18.87 -3.56 7.32
N GLU A 191 -19.27 -3.97 8.53
CA GLU A 191 -18.89 -3.33 9.79
C GLU A 191 -17.92 -4.18 10.60
N TRP A 192 -16.84 -3.57 11.11
CA TRP A 192 -15.91 -4.22 12.03
C TRP A 192 -16.45 -4.16 13.45
N LEU A 193 -16.81 -5.32 14.00
CA LEU A 193 -17.38 -5.47 15.32
C LEU A 193 -16.47 -6.30 16.22
N THR A 194 -16.56 -6.10 17.53
CA THR A 194 -15.96 -7.05 18.47
C THR A 194 -16.64 -8.41 18.32
N LEU A 195 -15.98 -9.49 18.74
CA LEU A 195 -16.52 -10.84 18.61
C LEU A 195 -17.91 -11.00 19.25
N ASP A 196 -18.13 -10.39 20.42
CA ASP A 196 -19.42 -10.44 21.11
C ASP A 196 -20.51 -9.67 20.35
N ALA A 197 -20.20 -8.47 19.85
CA ALA A 197 -21.13 -7.68 19.06
C ALA A 197 -21.45 -8.33 17.70
N ALA A 198 -20.46 -8.98 17.07
CA ALA A 198 -20.65 -9.77 15.85
C ALA A 198 -21.59 -10.97 16.10
N ARG A 199 -21.43 -11.65 17.24
CA ARG A 199 -22.33 -12.73 17.65
C ARG A 199 -23.75 -12.24 17.88
N GLU A 200 -23.91 -11.12 18.57
CA GLU A 200 -25.21 -10.51 18.81
C GLU A 200 -25.91 -10.13 17.50
N LYS A 201 -25.22 -9.43 16.60
CA LYS A 201 -25.75 -9.03 15.29
C LYS A 201 -26.19 -10.24 14.45
N ARG A 202 -25.45 -11.35 14.48
CA ARG A 202 -25.85 -12.61 13.82
C ARG A 202 -27.12 -13.20 14.44
N LEU A 203 -27.22 -13.21 15.77
CA LEU A 203 -28.41 -13.71 16.46
C LEU A 203 -29.64 -12.83 16.17
N GLU A 204 -29.47 -11.51 16.13
CA GLU A 204 -30.53 -10.59 15.75
C GLU A 204 -31.01 -10.82 14.32
N LYS A 205 -30.10 -11.02 13.38
CA LYS A 205 -30.42 -11.36 11.98
C LYS A 205 -31.23 -12.65 11.90
N VAL A 206 -30.79 -13.71 12.58
CA VAL A 206 -31.53 -14.98 12.64
C VAL A 206 -32.92 -14.80 13.26
N LYS A 207 -33.03 -14.02 14.34
CA LYS A 207 -34.34 -13.71 14.98
C LYS A 207 -35.23 -12.89 14.04
N ALA A 208 -34.68 -11.94 13.29
CA ALA A 208 -35.43 -11.13 12.33
C ALA A 208 -35.94 -11.99 11.17
N GLU A 209 -35.11 -12.87 10.62
CA GLU A 209 -35.50 -13.83 9.58
C GLU A 209 -36.55 -14.84 10.07
N ALA A 210 -36.44 -15.31 11.31
CA ALA A 210 -37.45 -16.17 11.92
C ALA A 210 -38.80 -15.44 12.10
N ARG A 211 -38.76 -14.17 12.55
CA ARG A 211 -39.95 -13.32 12.66
C ARG A 211 -40.59 -13.08 11.30
N ALA A 212 -39.81 -12.72 10.28
CA ALA A 212 -40.29 -12.50 8.93
C ALA A 212 -40.93 -13.77 8.33
N ARG A 213 -40.31 -14.94 8.53
CA ARG A 213 -40.89 -16.24 8.12
C ARG A 213 -42.20 -16.53 8.84
N GLY A 214 -42.25 -16.34 10.15
CA GLY A 214 -43.47 -16.54 10.93
C GLY A 214 -44.59 -15.56 10.56
N GLU A 215 -44.26 -14.30 10.24
CA GLU A 215 -45.22 -13.32 9.73
C GLU A 215 -45.75 -13.68 8.35
N ALA A 216 -44.87 -14.10 7.44
CA ALA A 216 -45.27 -14.58 6.12
C ALA A 216 -46.19 -15.81 6.22
N GLU A 217 -45.92 -16.74 7.13
CA GLU A 217 -46.79 -17.89 7.40
C GLU A 217 -48.14 -17.46 7.98
N ARG A 218 -48.16 -16.57 8.98
CA ARG A 218 -49.42 -16.00 9.51
C ARG A 218 -50.23 -15.28 8.44
N GLN A 219 -49.59 -14.54 7.55
CA GLN A 219 -50.28 -13.88 6.43
C GLN A 219 -50.84 -14.91 5.45
N ARG A 220 -50.08 -15.97 5.13
CA ARG A 220 -50.57 -17.09 4.29
C ARG A 220 -51.77 -17.78 4.93
N GLU A 221 -51.73 -18.08 6.23
CA GLU A 221 -52.85 -18.68 6.96
C GLU A 221 -54.08 -17.76 6.99
N ARG A 222 -53.90 -16.45 7.27
CA ARG A 222 -55.00 -15.47 7.25
C ARG A 222 -55.63 -15.30 5.88
N ALA A 223 -54.85 -15.48 4.81
CA ALA A 223 -55.33 -15.39 3.44
C ALA A 223 -56.11 -16.63 2.99
N LYS A 224 -56.10 -17.74 3.75
CA LYS A 224 -56.88 -18.94 3.40
C LYS A 224 -58.38 -18.70 3.57
N CYS A 225 -59.16 -19.23 2.64
CA CYS A 225 -60.61 -19.30 2.80
C CYS A 225 -60.96 -20.22 3.99
N PRO A 226 -61.73 -19.77 4.98
CA PRO A 226 -62.04 -20.56 6.19
C PRO A 226 -62.90 -21.79 5.88
N ARG A 227 -63.74 -21.76 4.83
CA ARG A 227 -64.63 -22.87 4.46
C ARG A 227 -63.92 -24.05 3.81
N CYS A 228 -62.88 -23.80 3.00
CA CYS A 228 -62.12 -24.85 2.31
C CYS A 228 -60.66 -24.97 2.80
N ASN A 229 -60.29 -24.23 3.84
CA ASN A 229 -58.95 -24.15 4.41
C ASN A 229 -57.82 -23.97 3.38
N GLY A 230 -57.99 -23.04 2.43
CA GLY A 230 -56.95 -22.75 1.43
C GLY A 230 -56.94 -23.64 0.19
N THR A 231 -57.71 -24.74 0.17
CA THR A 231 -57.63 -25.75 -0.91
C THR A 231 -58.40 -25.38 -2.18
N GLY A 232 -59.28 -24.38 -2.11
CA GLY A 232 -60.14 -23.93 -3.22
C GLY A 232 -61.26 -24.91 -3.59
N SER A 233 -61.32 -26.10 -2.99
CA SER A 233 -62.32 -27.11 -3.33
C SER A 233 -62.96 -27.73 -2.10
N ILE A 234 -64.20 -28.16 -2.29
CA ILE A 234 -64.99 -28.86 -1.28
C ILE A 234 -65.36 -30.21 -1.88
N HIS A 235 -65.28 -31.26 -1.06
CA HIS A 235 -65.62 -32.61 -1.46
C HIS A 235 -66.88 -33.04 -0.75
N TYR A 236 -67.78 -33.68 -1.47
CA TYR A 236 -68.98 -34.28 -0.91
C TYR A 236 -68.77 -35.78 -0.81
N GLU A 237 -68.83 -36.32 0.41
CA GLU A 237 -68.87 -37.75 0.63
C GLU A 237 -70.27 -38.25 0.27
N ILE A 238 -70.36 -39.14 -0.72
CA ILE A 238 -71.62 -39.77 -1.12
C ILE A 238 -71.74 -41.07 -0.34
N ARG A 239 -72.54 -41.05 0.73
CA ARG A 239 -72.86 -42.28 1.47
C ARG A 239 -73.95 -43.06 0.74
N PRO A 240 -73.80 -44.38 0.57
CA PRO A 240 -74.88 -45.21 0.05
C PRO A 240 -76.07 -45.16 1.02
N SER A 241 -77.30 -44.98 0.49
CA SER A 241 -78.49 -44.95 1.32
C SER A 241 -78.83 -46.36 1.80
N VAL A 242 -79.07 -46.52 3.10
CA VAL A 242 -79.55 -47.79 3.67
C VAL A 242 -80.99 -48.09 3.20
N ALA A 243 -81.74 -47.07 2.76
CA ALA A 243 -83.13 -47.18 2.32
C ALA A 243 -83.32 -47.75 0.90
N ALA A 244 -82.27 -47.86 0.07
CA ALA A 244 -82.39 -48.55 -1.22
C ALA A 244 -82.50 -50.08 -1.07
N ALA A 245 -82.24 -50.62 0.13
CA ALA A 245 -82.42 -52.04 0.38
C ALA A 245 -83.88 -52.43 0.63
N ASN A 246 -84.73 -51.56 1.20
CA ASN A 246 -86.14 -51.91 1.52
C ASN A 246 -86.99 -50.66 1.83
N ALA A 247 -87.76 -50.10 0.86
CA ALA A 247 -89.01 -49.38 1.16
C ALA A 247 -89.82 -49.08 -0.11
N ARG A 248 -90.99 -49.73 -0.24
CA ARG A 248 -92.08 -49.27 -1.10
C ARG A 248 -92.84 -48.16 -0.37
N GLY A 249 -92.90 -46.96 -0.97
CA GLY A 249 -93.82 -45.89 -0.56
C GLY A 249 -93.17 -44.68 0.11
N GLY A 250 -93.21 -43.54 -0.60
CA GLY A 250 -93.44 -42.22 -0.01
C GLY A 250 -92.42 -41.63 0.96
N SER A 251 -91.28 -41.19 0.47
CA SER A 251 -90.67 -39.87 0.76
C SER A 251 -89.27 -39.83 0.13
N LYS A 252 -88.89 -38.68 -0.43
CA LYS A 252 -87.59 -38.50 -1.10
C LYS A 252 -86.49 -38.84 -0.07
N PRO A 253 -85.56 -39.78 -0.34
CA PRO A 253 -84.52 -40.11 0.62
C PRO A 253 -83.72 -38.85 0.97
N PRO A 254 -83.29 -38.67 2.24
CA PRO A 254 -82.49 -37.51 2.61
C PRO A 254 -81.20 -37.49 1.77
N ASP A 255 -80.80 -36.30 1.34
CA ASP A 255 -79.51 -36.13 0.68
C ASP A 255 -78.40 -36.46 1.69
N LEU A 256 -77.75 -37.62 1.52
CA LEU A 256 -76.69 -38.11 2.42
C LEU A 256 -75.30 -37.56 2.07
N ARG A 257 -75.24 -36.50 1.25
CA ARG A 257 -73.99 -35.80 0.92
C ARG A 257 -73.47 -35.06 2.14
N VAL A 258 -72.38 -35.55 2.71
CA VAL A 258 -71.68 -34.85 3.79
C VAL A 258 -70.60 -33.97 3.19
N GLU A 259 -70.69 -32.66 3.43
CA GLU A 259 -69.68 -31.70 3.02
C GLU A 259 -68.38 -31.95 3.81
N ARG A 260 -67.29 -32.19 3.10
CA ARG A 260 -65.93 -32.28 3.63
C ARG A 260 -65.06 -31.17 3.03
N PRO A 261 -64.61 -30.22 3.86
CA PRO A 261 -63.61 -29.24 3.46
C PRO A 261 -62.29 -29.91 3.04
N GLY A 262 -61.79 -29.57 1.86
CA GLY A 262 -60.49 -30.06 1.38
C GLY A 262 -60.50 -31.47 0.78
N PRO A 263 -59.38 -31.90 0.18
CA PRO A 263 -59.27 -33.20 -0.49
C PRO A 263 -59.36 -34.36 0.52
N PRO A 264 -60.10 -35.43 0.19
CA PRO A 264 -60.16 -36.61 1.04
C PRO A 264 -58.78 -37.31 1.11
N PRO A 265 -58.48 -38.04 2.19
CA PRO A 265 -57.32 -38.92 2.24
C PRO A 265 -57.33 -39.90 1.06
N LYS A 266 -56.15 -40.23 0.50
CA LYS A 266 -56.02 -41.10 -0.68
C LYS A 266 -56.69 -42.47 -0.52
N GLU A 267 -56.84 -42.94 0.72
CA GLU A 267 -57.39 -44.26 1.07
C GLU A 267 -58.86 -44.21 1.54
N SER A 268 -59.59 -43.13 1.25
CA SER A 268 -61.00 -43.01 1.66
C SER A 268 -61.89 -44.07 0.99
N PRO A 269 -62.66 -44.89 1.74
CA PRO A 269 -63.51 -45.94 1.18
C PRO A 269 -64.81 -45.41 0.53
N TYR A 270 -65.07 -44.11 0.64
CA TYR A 270 -66.28 -43.46 0.15
C TYR A 270 -66.11 -42.83 -1.23
N ARG A 271 -67.15 -42.89 -2.06
CA ARG A 271 -67.20 -42.12 -3.31
C ARG A 271 -67.32 -40.63 -2.99
N THR A 272 -66.48 -39.81 -3.62
CA THR A 272 -66.48 -38.35 -3.40
C THR A 272 -66.76 -37.58 -4.67
N GLN A 273 -67.54 -36.49 -4.57
CA GLN A 273 -67.72 -35.52 -5.65
C GLN A 273 -67.01 -34.20 -5.29
N ARG A 274 -66.19 -33.67 -6.21
CA ARG A 274 -65.46 -32.41 -6.02
C ARG A 274 -66.24 -31.25 -6.63
N ALA A 275 -66.32 -30.14 -5.90
CA ALA A 275 -66.84 -28.87 -6.39
C ALA A 275 -65.90 -27.71 -6.00
N ALA A 276 -66.00 -26.59 -6.73
CA ALA A 276 -65.32 -25.35 -6.33
C ALA A 276 -65.94 -24.84 -5.01
N CYS A 277 -65.10 -24.37 -4.09
CA CYS A 277 -65.60 -23.80 -2.85
C CYS A 277 -66.46 -22.56 -3.16
N PRO A 278 -67.75 -22.52 -2.74
CA PRO A 278 -68.64 -21.41 -3.07
C PRO A 278 -68.24 -20.12 -2.36
N ALA A 279 -67.57 -20.21 -1.20
CA ALA A 279 -67.12 -19.05 -0.44
C ALA A 279 -65.90 -18.34 -1.04
N CYS A 280 -65.14 -19.00 -1.92
CA CYS A 280 -63.96 -18.40 -2.57
C CYS A 280 -63.90 -18.64 -4.08
N GLU A 281 -64.96 -19.18 -4.68
CA GLU A 281 -65.09 -19.50 -6.10
C GLU A 281 -63.90 -20.28 -6.67
N GLY A 282 -63.35 -21.24 -5.93
CA GLY A 282 -62.23 -22.04 -6.42
C GLY A 282 -60.84 -21.49 -6.11
N SER A 283 -60.71 -20.23 -5.71
CA SER A 283 -59.39 -19.57 -5.53
C SER A 283 -58.61 -20.04 -4.30
N GLY A 284 -59.28 -20.65 -3.33
CA GLY A 284 -58.68 -21.03 -2.04
C GLY A 284 -58.38 -19.84 -1.11
N LYS A 285 -58.46 -18.61 -1.61
CA LYS A 285 -58.18 -17.40 -0.83
C LYS A 285 -59.46 -16.82 -0.23
N ARG A 286 -59.33 -16.09 0.89
CA ARG A 286 -60.42 -15.32 1.48
C ARG A 286 -60.81 -14.19 0.51
N LYS A 287 -62.11 -14.02 0.27
CA LYS A 287 -62.67 -12.86 -0.44
C LYS A 287 -63.05 -11.77 0.55
#